data_AF-A0A5K1B1B6-F1
#
_entry.id   AF-A0A5K1B1B6-F1
#
_cell.length_a   1.000
_cell.length_b   1.000
_cell.length_c   1.000
_cell.angle_alpha   90.00
_cell.angle_beta   90.00
_cell.angle_gamma   90.00
#
_symmetry.space_group_name_H-M   'P 1'
#
loop_
_entity.id
_entity.type
_entity.pdbx_description
1 polymer ?
#
loop_
_entity_poly.entity_id
_entity_poly.type
_entity_poly.pdbx_seq_one_letter_code
_entity_poly.pdbx_strand_id
1 'polypeptide(L)'
;NYIRDAPFDPDRWLAPGERTWRPVPCKCGVDSREVPLTHPTDVENSAIKIGVACDLGHRWLCSKTVSDCLEALIGAYYVSGGLEAACLFMTWVGIDCEHDQALVEEAIRKASEFSSAIEDKNIASLESKLGYKFLNKGLLLEAITHASQQEASSGCCYQ
;
A
#
# COMPACT_ATOMS: atom_id res chain seq x y z
N ASN A 1 -20.08 8.73 -9.46
CA ASN A 1 -19.10 8.49 -10.54
C ASN A 1 -18.55 7.09 -10.39
N TYR A 2 -18.83 6.19 -11.34
CA TYR A 2 -18.13 4.90 -11.40
C TYR A 2 -16.70 5.16 -11.87
N ILE A 3 -15.71 4.65 -11.14
CA ILE A 3 -14.32 4.64 -11.61
C ILE A 3 -14.29 3.70 -12.82
N ARG A 4 -14.00 4.26 -14.00
CA ARG A 4 -13.81 3.50 -15.24
C ARG A 4 -12.45 3.87 -15.78
N ASP A 5 -11.58 2.89 -15.97
CA ASP A 5 -10.25 3.12 -16.57
C ASP A 5 -10.32 3.14 -18.11
N ALA A 6 -11.50 3.40 -18.67
CA ALA A 6 -11.75 3.63 -20.08
C ALA A 6 -13.03 4.48 -20.28
N PRO A 7 -13.08 5.31 -21.33
CA PRO A 7 -14.32 5.99 -21.73
C PRO A 7 -15.42 4.97 -22.00
N PHE A 8 -16.66 5.33 -21.65
CA PHE A 8 -17.81 4.57 -22.11
C PHE A 8 -17.88 4.68 -23.65
N ASP A 9 -17.96 3.55 -24.32
CA ASP A 9 -18.16 3.49 -25.77
C ASP A 9 -19.59 3.00 -26.04
N PRO A 10 -20.54 3.90 -26.39
CA PRO A 10 -21.93 3.54 -26.66
C PRO A 10 -22.07 2.56 -27.82
N ASP A 11 -21.18 2.64 -28.82
CA ASP A 11 -21.21 1.76 -30.00
C ASP A 11 -20.87 0.31 -29.66
N ARG A 12 -20.30 0.08 -28.46
CA ARG A 12 -19.95 -1.23 -27.94
C ARG A 12 -20.87 -1.73 -26.84
N TRP A 13 -21.82 -0.91 -26.39
CA TRP A 13 -22.80 -1.36 -25.42
C TRP A 13 -23.79 -2.30 -26.10
N LEU A 14 -23.96 -3.50 -25.53
CA LEU A 14 -24.90 -4.49 -26.01
C LEU A 14 -25.83 -4.92 -24.88
N ALA A 15 -27.11 -5.03 -25.21
CA ALA A 15 -28.05 -5.74 -24.36
C ALA A 15 -27.72 -7.25 -24.36
N PRO A 16 -28.08 -7.99 -23.30
CA PRO A 16 -27.91 -9.45 -23.28
C PRO A 16 -28.56 -10.12 -24.51
N GLY A 17 -27.77 -10.88 -25.28
CA GLY A 17 -28.24 -11.61 -26.47
C GLY A 17 -28.01 -10.91 -27.82
N GLU A 18 -27.61 -9.64 -27.83
CA GLU A 18 -27.32 -8.89 -29.06
C GLU A 18 -25.88 -9.08 -29.55
N ARG A 19 -25.65 -8.92 -30.86
CA ARG A 19 -24.33 -9.00 -31.49
C ARG A 19 -23.80 -7.60 -31.84
N THR A 20 -22.53 -7.34 -31.54
CA THR A 20 -21.88 -6.06 -31.89
C THR A 20 -21.61 -5.97 -33.39
N TRP A 21 -21.86 -4.78 -33.95
CA TRP A 21 -21.47 -4.41 -35.31
C TRP A 21 -19.98 -4.06 -35.41
N ARG A 22 -19.31 -3.86 -34.27
CA ARG A 22 -17.87 -3.55 -34.15
C ARG A 22 -17.17 -4.55 -33.22
N PRO A 23 -16.89 -5.78 -33.69
CA PRO A 23 -16.17 -6.76 -32.89
C PRO A 23 -14.72 -6.34 -32.65
N VAL A 24 -14.23 -6.55 -31.44
CA VAL A 24 -12.82 -6.47 -31.04
C VAL A 24 -12.36 -7.90 -30.71
N PRO A 25 -12.01 -8.71 -31.73
CA PRO A 25 -11.56 -10.08 -31.51
C PRO A 25 -10.34 -10.07 -30.58
N CYS A 26 -10.26 -11.01 -29.62
CA CYS A 26 -9.05 -11.14 -28.80
C CYS A 26 -7.88 -11.48 -29.72
N LYS A 27 -6.86 -10.62 -29.65
CA LYS A 27 -5.51 -10.86 -30.19
C LYS A 27 -4.50 -10.97 -29.05
N CYS A 28 -5.01 -11.25 -27.86
CA CYS A 28 -4.30 -11.19 -26.61
C CYS A 28 -3.42 -12.41 -26.34
N GLY A 29 -3.60 -13.50 -27.11
CA GLY A 29 -2.83 -14.73 -26.96
C GLY A 29 -3.14 -15.51 -25.68
N VAL A 30 -4.11 -15.04 -24.90
CA VAL A 30 -4.57 -15.69 -23.67
C VAL A 30 -5.84 -16.47 -24.00
N ASP A 31 -5.70 -17.79 -24.13
CA ASP A 31 -6.81 -18.71 -24.47
C ASP A 31 -7.50 -19.27 -23.21
N SER A 32 -6.95 -19.00 -22.03
CA SER A 32 -7.47 -19.41 -20.72
C SER A 32 -8.16 -18.27 -19.98
N ARG A 33 -9.23 -18.59 -19.26
CA ARG A 33 -9.80 -17.68 -18.23
C ARG A 33 -8.83 -17.43 -17.06
N GLU A 34 -7.84 -18.29 -16.91
CA GLU A 34 -6.79 -18.16 -15.90
C GLU A 34 -5.73 -17.17 -16.39
N VAL A 35 -5.39 -16.21 -15.53
CA VAL A 35 -4.33 -15.24 -15.78
C VAL A 35 -3.00 -15.98 -15.78
N PRO A 36 -2.19 -15.91 -16.86
CA PRO A 36 -0.86 -16.51 -16.85
C PRO A 36 -0.04 -15.96 -15.68
N LEU A 37 0.43 -16.82 -14.79
CA LEU A 37 1.25 -16.44 -13.63
C LEU A 37 2.67 -16.01 -14.04
N THR A 38 3.08 -16.35 -15.26
CA THR A 38 4.30 -15.85 -15.88
C THR A 38 3.99 -14.56 -16.61
N HIS A 39 4.81 -13.52 -16.40
CA HIS A 39 4.85 -12.40 -17.32
C HIS A 39 5.00 -13.00 -18.73
N PRO A 40 4.15 -12.63 -19.70
CA PRO A 40 4.35 -13.10 -21.07
C PRO A 40 5.70 -12.52 -21.53
N THR A 41 6.73 -13.35 -21.47
CA THR A 41 8.09 -13.04 -21.93
C THR A 41 8.13 -12.78 -23.43
N ASP A 42 7.03 -13.05 -24.12
CA ASP A 42 6.97 -13.13 -25.57
C ASP A 42 6.06 -12.06 -26.21
N VAL A 43 5.67 -11.01 -25.48
CA VAL A 43 5.06 -9.82 -26.13
C VAL A 43 6.17 -8.86 -26.60
N GLU A 44 7.11 -9.39 -27.39
CA GLU A 44 8.05 -8.54 -28.11
C GLU A 44 7.27 -7.61 -29.06
N ASN A 45 7.38 -6.30 -28.82
CA ASN A 45 7.14 -5.23 -29.79
C ASN A 45 5.72 -4.92 -30.29
N SER A 46 4.64 -5.43 -29.67
CA SER A 46 3.30 -4.88 -29.94
C SER A 46 2.91 -3.85 -28.88
N ALA A 47 2.51 -2.65 -29.31
CA ALA A 47 2.02 -1.61 -28.41
C ALA A 47 0.75 -2.11 -27.68
N ILE A 48 0.89 -2.56 -26.43
CA ILE A 48 -0.21 -3.04 -25.60
C ILE A 48 -1.14 -1.84 -25.32
N LYS A 49 -2.40 -1.95 -25.77
CA LYS A 49 -3.42 -0.93 -25.50
C LYS A 49 -4.00 -1.12 -24.10
N ILE A 50 -3.62 -0.24 -23.17
CA ILE A 50 -4.17 -0.21 -21.81
C ILE A 50 -5.62 0.29 -21.84
N GLY A 51 -6.46 -0.26 -20.96
CA GLY A 51 -7.85 0.20 -20.77
C GLY A 51 -8.85 -0.33 -21.80
N VAL A 52 -8.41 -0.91 -22.91
CA VAL A 52 -9.31 -1.49 -23.93
C VAL A 52 -9.54 -2.97 -23.65
N ALA A 53 -10.81 -3.36 -23.43
CA ALA A 53 -11.19 -4.76 -23.33
C ALA A 53 -11.49 -5.38 -24.71
N CYS A 54 -11.08 -6.63 -24.94
CA CYS A 54 -11.51 -7.41 -26.11
C CYS A 54 -12.89 -8.06 -25.87
N ASP A 55 -13.48 -8.66 -26.91
CA ASP A 55 -14.81 -9.28 -26.82
C ASP A 55 -14.87 -10.52 -25.91
N LEU A 56 -13.72 -11.10 -25.55
CA LEU A 56 -13.62 -12.17 -24.54
C LEU A 56 -13.48 -11.62 -23.10
N GLY A 57 -13.48 -10.30 -22.92
CA GLY A 57 -13.37 -9.64 -21.62
C GLY A 57 -11.95 -9.46 -21.09
N HIS A 58 -10.92 -9.89 -21.83
CA HIS A 58 -9.53 -9.63 -21.45
C HIS A 58 -9.23 -8.13 -21.49
N ARG A 59 -8.58 -7.63 -20.45
CA ARG A 59 -8.25 -6.23 -20.27
C ARG A 59 -6.87 -6.08 -19.65
N TRP A 60 -6.03 -5.27 -20.30
CA TRP A 60 -4.73 -4.89 -19.76
C TRP A 60 -4.90 -3.65 -18.88
N LEU A 61 -4.45 -3.77 -17.63
CA LEU A 61 -4.41 -2.68 -16.65
C LEU A 61 -2.94 -2.32 -16.39
N CYS A 62 -2.68 -1.06 -16.09
CA CYS A 62 -1.36 -0.68 -15.58
C CYS A 62 -1.27 -1.01 -14.09
N SER A 63 -0.06 -1.21 -13.60
CA SER A 63 0.19 -1.51 -12.18
C SER A 63 -0.36 -0.43 -11.25
N LYS A 64 -0.40 0.84 -11.70
CA LYS A 64 -0.98 1.96 -10.93
C LYS A 64 -2.47 1.76 -10.67
N THR A 65 -3.26 1.36 -11.68
CA THR A 65 -4.69 1.08 -11.50
C THR A 65 -4.93 -0.06 -10.53
N VAL A 66 -4.10 -1.11 -10.58
CA VAL A 66 -4.19 -2.23 -9.62
C VAL A 66 -3.86 -1.76 -8.20
N SER A 67 -2.81 -0.96 -8.02
CA SER A 67 -2.45 -0.34 -6.73
C SER A 67 -3.58 0.50 -6.17
N ASP A 68 -4.16 1.40 -6.98
CA ASP A 68 -5.24 2.30 -6.55
C ASP A 68 -6.48 1.53 -6.09
N CYS A 69 -6.81 0.44 -6.80
CA CYS A 69 -7.90 -0.44 -6.40
C CYS A 69 -7.61 -1.15 -5.06
N LEU A 70 -6.38 -1.65 -4.87
CA LEU A 70 -5.98 -2.28 -3.61
C LEU A 70 -6.00 -1.27 -2.45
N GLU A 71 -5.46 -0.07 -2.63
CA GLU A 71 -5.49 1.01 -1.63
C GLU A 71 -6.92 1.40 -1.24
N ALA A 72 -7.82 1.52 -2.23
CA ALA A 72 -9.22 1.81 -1.99
C ALA A 72 -9.92 0.69 -1.21
N LEU A 73 -9.61 -0.57 -1.50
CA LEU A 73 -10.15 -1.72 -0.77
C LEU A 73 -9.61 -1.78 0.66
N ILE A 74 -8.31 -1.60 0.87
CA ILE A 74 -7.70 -1.50 2.20
C ILE A 74 -8.38 -0.39 3.01
N GLY A 75 -8.59 0.78 2.40
CA GLY A 75 -9.33 1.89 3.00
C GLY A 75 -10.77 1.54 3.35
N ALA A 76 -11.47 0.78 2.50
CA ALA A 76 -12.84 0.33 2.77
C ALA A 76 -12.91 -0.63 3.97
N TYR A 77 -11.97 -1.59 4.06
CA TYR A 77 -11.87 -2.47 5.22
C TYR A 77 -11.50 -1.70 6.49
N TYR A 78 -10.60 -0.72 6.39
CA TYR A 78 -10.25 0.15 7.51
C TYR A 78 -11.46 0.95 8.02
N VAL A 79 -12.24 1.55 7.12
CA VAL A 79 -13.45 2.30 7.49
C VAL A 79 -14.51 1.39 8.11
N SER A 80 -14.63 0.15 7.63
CA SER A 80 -15.65 -0.79 8.11
C SER A 80 -15.29 -1.49 9.42
N GLY A 81 -14.02 -1.78 9.67
CA GLY A 81 -13.60 -2.66 10.77
C GLY A 81 -12.28 -2.25 11.45
N GLY A 82 -11.77 -1.05 11.17
CA GLY A 82 -10.55 -0.53 11.76
C GLY A 82 -9.27 -1.21 11.23
N LEU A 83 -8.18 -1.01 11.98
CA LEU A 83 -6.85 -1.47 11.59
C LEU A 83 -6.79 -3.01 11.46
N GLU A 84 -7.44 -3.75 12.36
CA GLU A 84 -7.44 -5.21 12.34
C GLU A 84 -8.07 -5.76 11.05
N ALA A 85 -9.23 -5.24 10.64
CA ALA A 85 -9.89 -5.65 9.41
C ALA A 85 -9.04 -5.32 8.16
N ALA A 86 -8.38 -4.16 8.15
CA ALA A 86 -7.47 -3.77 7.08
C ALA A 86 -6.26 -4.70 6.99
N CYS A 87 -5.63 -5.04 8.12
CA CYS A 87 -4.50 -5.97 8.17
C CYS A 87 -4.90 -7.37 7.72
N LEU A 88 -6.03 -7.91 8.21
CA LEU A 88 -6.53 -9.22 7.77
C LEU A 88 -6.77 -9.27 6.25
N PHE A 89 -7.32 -8.20 5.67
CA PHE A 89 -7.48 -8.10 4.22
C PHE A 89 -6.12 -8.08 3.50
N MET A 90 -5.16 -7.30 3.98
CA MET A 90 -3.80 -7.24 3.41
C MET A 90 -3.13 -8.62 3.45
N THR A 91 -3.14 -9.32 4.58
CA THR A 91 -2.63 -10.69 4.69
C THR A 91 -3.38 -11.64 3.75
N TRP A 92 -4.69 -11.53 3.64
CA TRP A 92 -5.52 -12.37 2.76
C TRP A 92 -5.16 -12.20 1.27
N VAL A 93 -4.83 -10.98 0.82
CA VAL A 93 -4.35 -10.74 -0.56
C VAL A 93 -2.86 -11.06 -0.75
N GLY A 94 -2.16 -11.49 0.30
CA GLY A 94 -0.74 -11.86 0.25
C GLY A 94 0.23 -10.69 0.45
N ILE A 95 -0.23 -9.58 1.04
CA ILE A 95 0.62 -8.48 1.49
C ILE A 95 0.98 -8.73 2.94
N ASP A 96 2.27 -8.90 3.23
CA ASP A 96 2.75 -9.03 4.60
C ASP A 96 2.61 -7.70 5.34
N CYS A 97 1.85 -7.73 6.42
CA CYS A 97 1.63 -6.61 7.32
C CYS A 97 1.74 -7.04 8.79
N GLU A 98 2.24 -8.25 9.06
CA GLU A 98 2.50 -8.68 10.41
C GLU A 98 3.69 -7.90 10.96
N HIS A 99 3.61 -7.56 12.24
CA HIS A 99 4.73 -6.95 12.93
C HIS A 99 5.24 -7.92 13.98
N ASP A 100 6.55 -8.14 13.99
CA ASP A 100 7.18 -8.99 14.99
C ASP A 100 7.11 -8.30 16.35
N GLN A 101 6.20 -8.78 17.20
CA GLN A 101 6.00 -8.26 18.55
C GLN A 101 7.31 -8.22 19.35
N ALA A 102 8.23 -9.17 19.12
CA ALA A 102 9.53 -9.18 19.79
C ALA A 102 10.40 -8.00 19.34
N LEU A 103 10.31 -7.58 18.08
CA LEU A 103 11.02 -6.38 17.59
C LEU A 103 10.44 -5.10 18.18
N VAL A 104 9.10 -4.99 18.37
CA VAL A 104 8.50 -3.85 19.09
C VAL A 104 9.06 -3.77 20.50
N GLU A 105 8.99 -4.88 21.22
CA GLU A 105 9.35 -4.94 22.64
C GLU A 105 10.83 -4.65 22.82
N GLU A 106 11.68 -5.16 21.94
CA GLU A 106 13.10 -4.86 21.94
C GLU A 106 13.38 -3.38 21.65
N ALA A 107 12.68 -2.77 20.69
CA ALA A 107 12.80 -1.34 20.40
C ALA A 107 12.38 -0.48 21.60
N ILE A 108 11.26 -0.82 22.25
CA ILE A 108 10.78 -0.13 23.46
C ILE A 108 11.78 -0.30 24.61
N ARG A 109 12.34 -1.50 24.79
CA ARG A 109 13.32 -1.80 25.83
C ARG A 109 14.58 -0.96 25.65
N LYS A 110 15.17 -0.97 24.45
CA LYS A 110 16.33 -0.14 24.10
C LYS A 110 16.06 1.32 24.40
N ALA A 111 14.95 1.86 23.91
CA ALA A 111 14.58 3.25 24.17
C ALA A 111 14.42 3.56 25.67
N SER A 112 13.85 2.63 26.44
CA SER A 112 13.66 2.80 27.89
C SER A 112 14.98 2.87 28.66
N GLU A 113 15.98 2.08 28.26
CA GLU A 113 17.32 2.10 28.85
C GLU A 113 17.97 3.49 28.68
N PHE A 114 17.75 4.15 27.54
CA PHE A 114 18.26 5.50 27.26
C PHE A 114 17.57 6.61 28.06
N SER A 115 16.31 6.42 28.44
CA SER A 115 15.54 7.45 29.17
C SER A 115 16.18 7.88 30.50
N SER A 116 17.03 7.04 31.09
CA SER A 116 17.71 7.31 32.36
C SER A 116 18.89 8.28 32.27
N ALA A 117 19.42 8.52 31.06
CA ALA A 117 20.60 9.34 30.80
C ALA A 117 20.26 10.76 30.28
N ILE A 118 18.99 11.07 30.09
CA ILE A 118 18.55 12.28 29.39
C ILE A 118 18.42 13.47 30.34
N GLU A 119 18.98 14.61 29.96
CA GLU A 119 18.68 15.89 30.60
C GLU A 119 17.22 16.31 30.31
N ASP A 120 16.37 16.18 31.33
CA ASP A 120 14.92 16.36 31.29
C ASP A 120 14.41 17.71 30.74
N LYS A 121 15.24 18.76 30.68
CA LYS A 121 14.77 20.14 30.43
C LYS A 121 14.20 20.36 29.03
N ASN A 122 14.81 19.79 27.99
CA ASN A 122 14.33 19.95 26.62
C ASN A 122 13.06 19.12 26.36
N ILE A 123 13.00 17.90 26.93
CA ILE A 123 11.84 17.03 26.83
C ILE A 123 10.64 17.64 27.57
N ALA A 124 10.81 18.12 28.79
CA ALA A 124 9.74 18.73 29.56
C ALA A 124 9.14 19.97 28.86
N SER A 125 9.98 20.78 28.23
CA SER A 125 9.54 21.93 27.42
C SER A 125 8.71 21.48 26.20
N LEU A 126 9.13 20.41 25.52
CA LEU A 126 8.43 19.86 24.37
C LEU A 126 7.07 19.25 24.75
N GLU A 127 7.03 18.45 25.81
CA GLU A 127 5.78 17.87 26.35
C GLU A 127 4.77 18.96 26.74
N SER A 128 5.25 20.04 27.37
CA SER A 128 4.41 21.19 27.73
C SER A 128 3.79 21.87 26.51
N LYS A 129 4.57 22.05 25.43
CA LYS A 129 4.07 22.62 24.17
C LYS A 129 3.09 21.71 23.44
N LEU A 130 3.32 20.39 23.50
CA LEU A 130 2.45 19.39 22.88
C LEU A 130 1.19 19.12 23.71
N GLY A 131 1.21 19.44 25.01
CA GLY A 131 0.14 19.08 25.94
C GLY A 131 0.02 17.56 26.15
N TYR A 132 1.11 16.82 25.92
CA TYR A 132 1.14 15.35 25.98
C TYR A 132 2.36 14.89 26.78
N LYS A 133 2.15 13.90 27.66
CA LYS A 133 3.22 13.25 28.43
C LYS A 133 3.49 11.88 27.84
N PHE A 134 4.70 11.68 27.34
CA PHE A 134 5.12 10.41 26.77
C PHE A 134 5.44 9.40 27.88
N LEU A 135 5.02 8.15 27.68
CA LEU A 135 5.36 7.07 28.61
C LEU A 135 6.85 6.73 28.54
N ASN A 136 7.40 6.71 27.33
CA ASN A 136 8.81 6.44 27.07
C ASN A 136 9.47 7.67 26.45
N LYS A 137 10.27 8.39 27.26
CA LYS A 137 11.00 9.58 26.81
C LYS A 137 12.18 9.26 25.89
N GLY A 138 12.69 8.04 25.93
CA GLY A 138 13.74 7.59 25.01
C GLY A 138 13.26 7.52 23.57
N LEU A 139 12.04 7.01 23.34
CA LEU A 139 11.43 7.01 21.99
C LEU A 139 11.23 8.43 21.47
N LEU A 140 10.82 9.35 22.35
CA LEU A 140 10.71 10.76 22.00
C LEU A 140 12.07 11.36 21.64
N LEU A 141 13.12 11.05 22.40
CA LEU A 141 14.47 11.52 22.12
C LEU A 141 14.97 11.00 20.77
N GLU A 142 14.79 9.72 20.49
CA GLU A 142 15.15 9.11 19.21
C GLU A 142 14.45 9.81 18.04
N ALA A 143 13.13 10.06 18.16
CA ALA A 143 12.34 10.74 17.14
C ALA A 143 12.79 12.18 16.84
N ILE A 144 13.41 12.88 17.81
CA ILE A 144 13.90 14.25 17.62
C ILE A 144 15.42 14.32 17.34
N THR A 145 16.11 13.18 17.33
CA THR A 145 17.56 13.12 17.16
C THR A 145 17.90 12.83 15.70
N HIS A 146 18.59 13.78 15.05
CA HIS A 146 19.05 13.65 13.67
C HIS A 146 20.34 12.81 13.59
N ALA A 147 20.54 12.10 12.47
CA ALA A 147 21.69 11.20 12.24
C ALA A 147 23.07 11.86 12.46
N SER A 148 23.19 13.16 12.24
CA SER A 148 24.43 13.93 12.47
C SER A 148 24.86 14.01 13.95
N GLN A 149 23.97 13.67 14.89
CA GLN A 149 24.22 13.70 16.34
C GLN A 149 24.51 12.30 16.91
N GLN A 150 24.51 11.24 16.08
CA GLN A 150 24.66 9.85 16.52
C GLN A 150 25.91 9.57 17.37
N GLU A 151 27.01 10.29 17.12
CA GLU A 151 28.25 10.15 17.91
C GLU A 151 28.09 10.66 19.35
N ALA A 152 27.19 11.61 19.59
CA ALA A 152 26.87 12.15 20.91
C ALA A 152 25.69 11.42 21.59
N SER A 153 24.82 10.80 20.79
CA SER A 153 23.56 10.17 21.23
C SER A 153 23.54 8.67 20.96
N SER A 154 24.50 7.94 21.55
CA SER A 154 24.48 6.47 21.73
C SER A 154 24.04 5.60 20.53
N GLY A 155 24.16 6.09 19.29
CA GLY A 155 23.83 5.38 18.06
C GLY A 155 22.35 5.32 17.65
N CYS A 156 21.43 6.07 18.28
CA CYS A 156 20.00 6.07 17.90
C CYS A 156 19.58 7.40 17.25
N CYS A 157 18.77 7.34 16.21
CA CYS A 157 18.19 8.49 15.51
C CYS A 157 16.81 8.12 14.92
N TYR A 158 16.09 9.10 14.38
CA TYR A 158 14.73 8.86 13.85
C TYR A 158 14.67 7.99 12.57
N GLN A 159 15.80 7.72 11.92
CA GLN A 159 15.92 6.87 10.72
C GLN A 159 16.26 5.44 11.09
#